data_AF-A0A947M068-F1
#
_entry.id   AF-A0A947M068-F1
#
_cell.length_a   1.000
_cell.length_b   1.000
_cell.length_c   1.000
_cell.angle_alpha   90.00
_cell.angle_beta   90.00
_cell.angle_gamma   90.00
#
_symmetry.space_group_name_H-M   'P 1'
#
loop_
_entity.id
_entity.type
_entity.pdbx_description
1 polymer ?
#
loop_
_entity_poly.entity_id
_entity_poly.type
_entity_poly.pdbx_seq_one_letter_code
_entity_poly.pdbx_strand_id
1 'polypeptide(L)'
;MDPGTTSPDDPRAALLKDSNFRWMTGGSFLSMLGDQFTLIALPWLVLQMTGDTLVLGTVLALISIPRAVFILVGGALVDRHSPKQVLMVTKYINLVLLAALAGLVLAGTLTLWMVYALSLGIGLATAFSIPAGTAMMPHVVARPQLQAANGISLGLRQLTMFLGPLLAGLLIALFGAGVSGNAGGGNTGAPAHANATGIGLAFALDALSFALSAWTLSKVRTHASAHPAAAAPQAVLASVAQGLAHFWRDNELRTCFLYWSAIALFIMGPIHIAIPVLASSTPQLGAAAFGTMLGAHGAGTLLGMVVSGMVPRLRFGSLGLTILVFDAIIGTLFMPLGLITAVWQGAALMLVIGLLGGFMQVSVFTWIQQRVPPALLGRAMSLFMFIFMGLAPISAAVTGWVMKSITLTQLFAASGGTLVVLVALAWVLTPMRRVTDATPATR
;
A
#
# COMPACT_ATOMS: atom_id res chain seq x y z
N MET A 1 -18.00 17.25 -49.17
CA MET A 1 -17.07 16.22 -48.67
C MET A 1 -15.84 16.98 -48.20
N ASP A 2 -15.70 17.15 -46.89
CA ASP A 2 -14.54 17.81 -46.28
C ASP A 2 -13.58 16.71 -45.78
N PRO A 3 -12.39 16.54 -46.36
CA PRO A 3 -11.43 15.53 -45.95
C PRO A 3 -10.52 16.14 -44.88
N GLY A 4 -10.98 16.15 -43.63
CA GLY A 4 -10.25 16.82 -42.54
C GLY A 4 -10.49 16.27 -41.14
N THR A 5 -11.11 15.09 -40.98
CA THR A 5 -11.22 14.46 -39.66
C THR A 5 -9.91 13.78 -39.32
N THR A 6 -8.96 14.53 -38.76
CA THR A 6 -7.89 13.94 -37.96
C THR A 6 -8.55 13.05 -36.92
N SER A 7 -8.16 11.78 -36.90
CA SER A 7 -8.56 10.79 -35.90
C SER A 7 -8.51 11.44 -34.51
N PRO A 8 -9.45 11.17 -33.58
CA PRO A 8 -9.31 11.68 -32.22
C PRO A 8 -7.96 11.18 -31.69
N ASP A 9 -6.99 12.08 -31.54
CA ASP A 9 -5.69 11.78 -30.94
C ASP A 9 -5.98 10.98 -29.67
N ASP A 10 -5.42 9.77 -29.57
CA ASP A 10 -5.64 8.89 -28.43
C ASP A 10 -5.47 9.72 -27.14
N PRO A 11 -6.52 9.87 -26.31
CA PRO A 11 -6.47 10.74 -25.15
C PRO A 11 -5.31 10.39 -24.21
N ARG A 12 -4.83 9.14 -24.24
CA ARG A 12 -3.61 8.72 -23.52
C ARG A 12 -2.34 9.27 -24.17
N ALA A 13 -2.22 9.24 -25.49
CA ALA A 13 -1.08 9.80 -26.21
C ALA A 13 -1.01 11.33 -26.06
N ALA A 14 -2.16 12.01 -26.05
CA ALA A 14 -2.24 13.45 -25.77
C ALA A 14 -1.78 13.78 -24.33
N LEU A 15 -2.20 13.00 -23.34
CA LEU A 15 -1.74 13.14 -21.94
C LEU A 15 -0.22 12.95 -21.81
N LEU A 16 0.36 11.96 -22.48
CA LEU A 16 1.80 11.71 -22.46
C LEU A 16 2.62 12.82 -23.14
N LYS A 17 1.99 13.70 -23.93
CA LYS A 17 2.62 14.91 -24.50
C LYS A 17 2.48 16.12 -23.58
N ASP A 18 1.48 16.15 -22.69
CA ASP A 18 1.26 17.25 -21.74
C ASP A 18 2.39 17.33 -20.69
N SER A 19 3.14 18.43 -20.70
CA SER A 19 4.26 18.63 -19.80
C SER A 19 3.84 18.66 -18.32
N ASN A 20 2.69 19.25 -17.99
CA ASN A 20 2.21 19.32 -16.60
C ASN A 20 1.87 17.93 -16.08
N PHE A 21 1.17 17.13 -16.89
CA PHE A 21 0.86 15.75 -16.56
C PHE A 21 2.12 14.90 -16.38
N ARG A 22 3.10 15.03 -17.28
CA ARG A 22 4.38 14.31 -17.18
C ARG A 22 5.17 14.69 -15.93
N TRP A 23 5.26 15.98 -15.59
CA TRP A 23 5.95 16.42 -14.38
C TRP A 23 5.30 15.87 -13.11
N MET A 24 3.98 15.97 -13.00
CA MET A 24 3.26 15.46 -11.83
C MET A 24 3.36 13.94 -11.72
N THR A 25 3.11 13.24 -12.83
CA THR A 25 3.05 11.77 -12.86
C THR A 25 4.43 11.16 -12.69
N GLY A 26 5.46 11.71 -13.35
CA GLY A 26 6.85 11.27 -13.19
C GLY A 26 7.35 11.50 -11.77
N GLY A 27 7.09 12.68 -11.20
CA GLY A 27 7.43 12.99 -9.81
C GLY A 27 6.72 12.09 -8.80
N SER A 28 5.44 11.76 -9.04
CA SER A 28 4.68 10.86 -8.17
C SER A 28 5.19 9.42 -8.27
N PHE A 29 5.49 8.93 -9.47
CA PHE A 29 6.06 7.60 -9.68
C PHE A 29 7.41 7.42 -8.99
N LEU A 30 8.30 8.41 -9.12
CA LEU A 30 9.60 8.41 -8.43
C LEU A 30 9.45 8.37 -6.92
N SER A 31 8.57 9.21 -6.36
CA SER A 31 8.26 9.23 -4.92
C SER A 31 7.74 7.87 -4.45
N MET A 32 6.84 7.26 -5.21
CA MET A 32 6.27 5.97 -4.85
C MET A 32 7.29 4.83 -4.94
N LEU A 33 8.22 4.88 -5.90
CA LEU A 33 9.35 3.95 -5.93
C LEU A 33 10.26 4.13 -4.72
N GLY A 34 10.55 5.38 -4.33
CA GLY A 34 11.27 5.71 -3.10
C GLY A 34 10.61 5.12 -1.86
N ASP A 35 9.30 5.29 -1.71
CA ASP A 35 8.54 4.75 -0.57
C ASP A 35 8.74 3.23 -0.39
N GLN A 36 9.01 2.49 -1.48
CA GLN A 36 9.27 1.04 -1.43
C GLN A 36 10.63 0.72 -0.80
N PHE A 37 11.63 1.60 -0.95
CA PHE A 37 12.91 1.45 -0.25
C PHE A 37 12.71 1.56 1.25
N THR A 38 11.96 2.56 1.73
CA THR A 38 11.63 2.70 3.15
C THR A 38 10.74 1.56 3.66
N LEU A 39 9.80 1.08 2.84
CA LEU A 39 8.92 -0.05 3.17
C LEU A 39 9.71 -1.34 3.47
N ILE A 40 10.82 -1.57 2.76
CA ILE A 40 11.70 -2.73 3.01
C ILE A 40 12.73 -2.42 4.11
N ALA A 41 13.37 -1.25 4.04
CA ALA A 41 14.49 -0.88 4.91
C ALA A 41 14.07 -0.68 6.38
N LEU A 42 12.91 -0.06 6.65
CA LEU A 42 12.50 0.26 8.02
C LEU A 42 12.20 -0.99 8.86
N PRO A 43 11.38 -1.96 8.39
CA PRO A 43 11.20 -3.21 9.12
C PRO A 43 12.51 -3.98 9.33
N TRP A 44 13.35 -4.02 8.30
CA TRP A 44 14.63 -4.71 8.33
C TRP A 44 15.61 -4.09 9.32
N LEU A 45 15.72 -2.76 9.33
CA LEU A 45 16.53 -2.00 10.29
C LEU A 45 16.11 -2.30 11.73
N VAL A 46 14.81 -2.25 12.02
CA VAL A 46 14.30 -2.47 13.38
C VAL A 46 14.61 -3.89 13.87
N LEU A 47 14.42 -4.88 13.00
CA LEU A 47 14.76 -6.27 13.33
C LEU A 47 16.26 -6.47 13.53
N GLN A 48 17.12 -5.83 12.72
CA GLN A 48 18.57 -5.90 12.92
C GLN A 48 19.04 -5.20 14.20
N MET A 49 18.42 -4.07 14.56
CA MET A 49 18.79 -3.32 15.76
C MET A 49 18.33 -4.00 17.05
N THR A 50 17.19 -4.69 17.04
CA THR A 50 16.53 -5.13 18.29
C THR A 50 16.22 -6.62 18.36
N GLY A 51 16.00 -7.29 17.23
CA GLY A 51 15.46 -8.65 17.18
C GLY A 51 14.06 -8.82 17.79
N ASP A 52 13.39 -7.74 18.22
CA ASP A 52 12.11 -7.79 18.92
C ASP A 52 10.94 -7.45 17.97
N THR A 53 10.04 -8.41 17.79
CA THR A 53 8.85 -8.28 16.94
C THR A 53 7.82 -7.29 17.48
N LEU A 54 7.79 -7.04 18.79
CA LEU A 54 6.94 -5.99 19.39
C LEU A 54 7.50 -4.60 19.11
N VAL A 55 8.82 -4.45 19.09
CA VAL A 55 9.44 -3.17 18.68
C VAL A 55 9.09 -2.88 17.23
N LEU A 56 9.21 -3.88 16.34
CA LEU A 56 8.77 -3.76 14.95
C LEU A 56 7.28 -3.38 14.85
N GLY A 57 6.40 -4.10 15.56
CA GLY A 57 4.97 -3.79 15.60
C GLY A 57 4.68 -2.37 16.08
N THR A 58 5.43 -1.89 17.07
CA THR A 58 5.31 -0.52 17.60
C THR A 58 5.75 0.52 16.57
N VAL A 59 6.86 0.31 15.86
CA VAL A 59 7.32 1.21 14.79
C VAL A 59 6.28 1.30 13.66
N LEU A 60 5.75 0.16 13.22
CA LEU A 60 4.72 0.11 12.18
C LEU A 60 3.40 0.77 12.63
N ALA A 61 3.07 0.65 13.91
CA ALA A 61 1.94 1.36 14.51
C ALA A 61 2.15 2.87 14.54
N LEU A 62 3.33 3.35 14.95
CA LEU A 62 3.66 4.78 15.02
C LEU A 62 3.64 5.47 13.66
N ILE A 63 4.11 4.80 12.60
CA ILE A 63 4.08 5.38 11.25
C ILE A 63 2.68 5.36 10.62
N SER A 64 1.78 4.46 11.06
CA SER A 64 0.52 4.23 10.34
C SER A 64 -0.75 4.59 11.09
N ILE A 65 -0.84 4.44 12.42
CA ILE A 65 -2.04 4.81 13.20
C ILE A 65 -2.30 6.33 13.12
N PRO A 66 -1.31 7.21 13.41
CA PRO A 66 -1.52 8.64 13.27
C PRO A 66 -1.89 9.01 11.83
N ARG A 67 -1.20 8.39 10.86
CA ARG A 67 -1.51 8.57 9.43
C ARG A 67 -2.98 8.29 9.12
N ALA A 68 -3.53 7.16 9.60
CA ALA A 68 -4.92 6.80 9.37
C ALA A 68 -5.91 7.79 10.01
N VAL A 69 -5.65 8.23 11.23
CA VAL A 69 -6.47 9.23 11.93
C VAL A 69 -6.46 10.57 11.19
N PHE A 70 -5.27 11.04 10.80
CA PHE A 70 -5.12 12.33 10.11
C PHE A 70 -5.58 12.30 8.65
N ILE A 71 -5.61 11.15 7.96
CA ILE A 71 -6.23 11.04 6.63
C ILE A 71 -7.71 11.41 6.68
N LEU A 72 -8.45 10.99 7.73
CA LEU A 72 -9.87 11.32 7.88
C LEU A 72 -10.11 12.83 8.04
N VAL A 73 -9.19 13.53 8.68
CA VAL A 73 -9.27 14.99 8.92
C VAL A 73 -8.63 15.79 7.77
N GLY A 74 -7.66 15.19 7.06
CA GLY A 74 -6.77 15.84 6.11
C GLY A 74 -7.49 16.42 4.90
N GLY A 75 -8.65 15.89 4.51
CA GLY A 75 -9.50 16.47 3.46
C GLY A 75 -9.89 17.91 3.76
N ALA A 76 -10.39 18.19 4.97
CA ALA A 76 -10.80 19.54 5.38
C ALA A 76 -9.64 20.54 5.45
N LEU A 77 -8.41 20.05 5.71
CA LEU A 77 -7.22 20.89 5.71
C LEU A 77 -6.75 21.23 4.29
N VAL A 78 -6.81 20.26 3.38
CA VAL A 78 -6.51 20.41 1.95
C VAL A 78 -7.54 21.31 1.26
N ASP A 79 -8.77 21.36 1.74
CA ASP A 79 -9.79 22.28 1.19
C ASP A 79 -9.51 23.75 1.54
N ARG A 80 -8.76 24.01 2.62
CA ARG A 80 -8.41 25.38 3.07
C ARG A 80 -7.11 25.91 2.48
N HIS A 81 -6.23 25.04 2.01
CA HIS A 81 -4.92 25.40 1.46
C HIS A 81 -4.82 24.92 0.02
N SER A 82 -3.89 25.43 -0.79
CA SER A 82 -3.74 24.86 -2.13
C SER A 82 -3.20 23.40 -2.05
N PRO A 83 -3.78 22.43 -2.79
CA PRO A 83 -3.29 21.05 -2.80
C PRO A 83 -1.80 20.93 -3.14
N LYS A 84 -1.31 21.81 -4.03
CA LYS A 84 0.11 21.90 -4.39
C LYS A 84 0.98 22.28 -3.19
N GLN A 85 0.60 23.28 -2.40
CA GLN A 85 1.37 23.70 -1.23
C GLN A 85 1.43 22.59 -0.19
N VAL A 86 0.31 21.93 0.09
CA VAL A 86 0.27 20.80 1.03
C VAL A 86 1.22 19.70 0.58
N LEU A 87 1.16 19.30 -0.70
CA LEU A 87 2.07 18.30 -1.27
C LEU A 87 3.55 18.72 -1.20
N MET A 88 3.87 19.99 -1.44
CA MET A 88 5.26 20.46 -1.36
C MET A 88 5.79 20.39 0.08
N VAL A 89 4.99 20.84 1.05
CA VAL A 89 5.36 20.80 2.48
C VAL A 89 5.59 19.36 2.93
N THR A 90 4.69 18.43 2.61
CA THR A 90 4.87 17.03 3.00
C THR A 90 6.11 16.41 2.37
N LYS A 91 6.43 16.73 1.12
CA LYS A 91 7.65 16.27 0.44
C LYS A 91 8.92 16.80 1.12
N TYR A 92 8.95 18.08 1.50
CA TYR A 92 10.10 18.63 2.21
C TYR A 92 10.28 18.04 3.62
N ILE A 93 9.19 17.84 4.35
CA ILE A 93 9.24 17.20 5.67
C ILE A 93 9.78 15.77 5.54
N ASN A 94 9.24 14.96 4.62
CA ASN A 94 9.71 13.59 4.39
C ASN A 94 11.16 13.54 3.90
N LEU A 95 11.58 14.47 3.02
CA LEU A 95 12.98 14.61 2.62
C LEU A 95 13.89 14.78 3.84
N VAL A 96 13.57 15.71 4.73
CA VAL A 96 14.39 15.98 5.93
C VAL A 96 14.40 14.77 6.86
N LEU A 97 13.24 14.18 7.14
CA LEU A 97 13.13 13.04 8.05
C LEU A 97 13.88 11.80 7.53
N LEU A 98 13.74 11.48 6.24
CA LEU A 98 14.42 10.34 5.62
C LEU A 98 15.91 10.60 5.42
N ALA A 99 16.32 11.83 5.10
CA ALA A 99 17.74 12.19 5.06
C ALA A 99 18.37 12.11 6.46
N ALA A 100 17.66 12.53 7.50
CA ALA A 100 18.11 12.37 8.89
C ALA A 100 18.22 10.89 9.25
N LEU A 101 17.22 10.06 8.91
CA LEU A 101 17.26 8.62 9.14
C LEU A 101 18.45 7.97 8.40
N ALA A 102 18.64 8.29 7.12
CA ALA A 102 19.77 7.83 6.33
C ALA A 102 21.11 8.23 6.96
N GLY A 103 21.27 9.50 7.33
CA GLY A 103 22.49 10.02 7.95
C GLY A 103 22.81 9.35 9.28
N LEU A 104 21.80 9.15 10.14
CA LEU A 104 21.96 8.48 11.44
C LEU A 104 22.30 6.99 11.29
N VAL A 105 21.69 6.30 10.32
CA VAL A 105 22.04 4.90 10.01
C VAL A 105 23.48 4.81 9.50
N LEU A 106 23.86 5.65 8.53
CA LEU A 106 25.20 5.64 7.94
C LEU A 106 26.28 6.06 8.95
N ALA A 107 25.96 6.98 9.86
CA ALA A 107 26.85 7.38 10.95
C ALA A 107 26.95 6.35 12.08
N GLY A 108 26.06 5.34 12.12
CA GLY A 108 26.01 4.36 13.20
C GLY A 108 25.58 4.93 14.55
N THR A 109 24.97 6.12 14.59
CA THR A 109 24.53 6.80 15.82
C THR A 109 23.04 6.69 16.08
N LEU A 110 22.31 5.97 15.22
CA LEU A 110 20.87 5.77 15.35
C LEU A 110 20.54 4.96 16.61
N THR A 111 19.65 5.51 17.44
CA THR A 111 19.12 4.85 18.64
C THR A 111 17.62 4.59 18.51
N LEU A 112 17.08 3.69 19.34
CA LEU A 112 15.70 3.23 19.20
C LEU A 112 14.65 4.35 19.34
N TRP A 113 14.84 5.29 20.25
CA TRP A 113 13.90 6.41 20.41
C TRP A 113 13.87 7.32 19.16
N MET A 114 15.00 7.47 18.47
CA MET A 114 15.08 8.22 17.21
C MET A 114 14.27 7.51 16.13
N VAL A 115 14.31 6.18 16.07
CA VAL A 115 13.47 5.39 15.15
C VAL A 115 11.99 5.66 15.42
N TYR A 116 11.55 5.65 16.69
CA TYR A 116 10.17 5.98 17.05
C TYR A 116 9.77 7.41 16.64
N ALA A 117 10.61 8.39 16.95
CA ALA A 117 10.35 9.80 16.64
C ALA A 117 10.29 10.06 15.13
N LEU A 118 11.24 9.52 14.36
CA LEU A 118 11.29 9.66 12.90
C LEU A 118 10.11 8.94 12.23
N SER A 119 9.77 7.74 12.69
CA SER A 119 8.63 6.97 12.16
C SER A 119 7.29 7.70 12.39
N LEU A 120 7.10 8.27 13.58
CA LEU A 120 5.95 9.11 13.89
C LEU A 120 5.90 10.33 12.97
N GLY A 121 7.03 11.03 12.80
CA GLY A 121 7.12 12.20 11.92
C GLY A 121 6.77 11.87 10.46
N ILE A 122 7.31 10.78 9.92
CA ILE A 122 7.05 10.32 8.55
C ILE A 122 5.56 9.97 8.38
N GLY A 123 4.99 9.29 9.37
CA GLY A 123 3.57 8.93 9.38
C GLY A 123 2.65 10.16 9.33
N LEU A 124 2.92 11.16 10.16
CA LEU A 124 2.19 12.42 10.21
C LEU A 124 2.32 13.22 8.92
N ALA A 125 3.54 13.36 8.38
CA ALA A 125 3.78 14.08 7.13
C ALA A 125 3.06 13.42 5.95
N THR A 126 3.08 12.09 5.89
CA THR A 126 2.47 11.33 4.79
C THR A 126 0.94 11.35 4.83
N ALA A 127 0.32 11.60 5.98
CA ALA A 127 -1.13 11.63 6.15
C ALA A 127 -1.84 12.61 5.19
N PHE A 128 -1.20 13.74 4.88
CA PHE A 128 -1.77 14.78 4.03
C PHE A 128 -1.45 14.58 2.54
N SER A 129 -0.49 13.73 2.20
CA SER A 129 -0.04 13.52 0.81
C SER A 129 -1.10 12.85 -0.06
N ILE A 130 -1.86 11.89 0.49
CA ILE A 130 -2.92 11.18 -0.24
C ILE A 130 -4.07 12.12 -0.64
N PRO A 131 -4.75 12.81 0.30
CA PRO A 131 -5.86 13.70 -0.06
C PRO A 131 -5.40 14.84 -0.97
N ALA A 132 -4.23 15.44 -0.69
CA ALA A 132 -3.68 16.50 -1.54
C ALA A 132 -3.33 16.00 -2.95
N GLY A 133 -2.80 14.79 -3.08
CA GLY A 133 -2.52 14.14 -4.37
C GLY A 133 -3.78 13.93 -5.21
N THR A 134 -4.85 13.41 -4.59
CA THR A 134 -6.13 13.23 -5.29
C THR A 134 -6.77 14.55 -5.70
N ALA A 135 -6.65 15.60 -4.88
CA ALA A 135 -7.15 16.93 -5.20
C ALA A 135 -6.33 17.65 -6.27
N MET A 136 -5.07 17.25 -6.47
CA MET A 136 -4.17 17.86 -7.44
C MET A 136 -4.46 17.43 -8.90
N MET A 137 -4.89 16.18 -9.13
CA MET A 137 -5.11 15.64 -10.48
C MET A 137 -6.08 16.51 -11.33
N PRO A 138 -7.24 16.96 -10.83
CA PRO A 138 -8.13 17.87 -11.55
C PRO A 138 -7.56 19.25 -11.88
N HIS A 139 -6.49 19.68 -11.22
CA HIS A 139 -5.81 20.96 -11.47
C HIS A 139 -4.72 20.87 -12.54
N VAL A 140 -4.39 19.65 -12.97
CA VAL A 140 -3.27 19.35 -13.87
C VAL A 140 -3.74 18.89 -15.24
N VAL A 141 -4.87 18.18 -15.34
CA VAL A 141 -5.40 17.69 -16.62
C VAL A 141 -6.83 18.17 -16.86
N ALA A 142 -7.20 18.31 -18.13
CA ALA A 142 -8.56 18.68 -18.51
C ALA A 142 -9.58 17.60 -18.12
N ARG A 143 -10.83 18.00 -17.84
CA ARG A 143 -11.91 17.08 -17.43
C ARG A 143 -12.08 15.85 -18.34
N PRO A 144 -12.07 15.97 -19.68
CA PRO A 144 -12.22 14.81 -20.57
C PRO A 144 -11.07 13.78 -20.46
N GLN A 145 -9.91 14.22 -19.96
CA GLN A 145 -8.71 13.38 -19.85
C GLN A 145 -8.53 12.76 -18.45
N LEU A 146 -9.36 13.14 -17.46
CA LEU A 146 -9.21 12.68 -16.07
C LEU A 146 -9.25 11.15 -15.94
N GLN A 147 -10.13 10.49 -16.67
CA GLN A 147 -10.24 9.03 -16.63
C GLN A 147 -8.97 8.35 -17.14
N ALA A 148 -8.41 8.85 -18.24
CA ALA A 148 -7.17 8.34 -18.80
C ALA A 148 -5.97 8.62 -17.87
N ALA A 149 -5.90 9.81 -17.28
CA ALA A 149 -4.88 10.19 -16.32
C ALA A 149 -4.90 9.32 -15.04
N ASN A 150 -6.10 9.05 -14.51
CA ASN A 150 -6.29 8.14 -13.38
C ASN A 150 -5.90 6.70 -13.74
N GLY A 151 -6.24 6.24 -14.95
CA GLY A 151 -5.84 4.91 -15.45
C GLY A 151 -4.32 4.74 -15.50
N ILE A 152 -3.59 5.73 -16.02
CA ILE A 152 -2.13 5.72 -16.05
C ILE A 152 -1.56 5.71 -14.62
N SER A 153 -2.10 6.55 -13.73
CA SER A 153 -1.67 6.64 -12.34
C SER A 153 -1.88 5.32 -11.58
N LEU A 154 -2.98 4.62 -11.84
CA LEU A 154 -3.24 3.30 -11.27
C LEU A 154 -2.26 2.26 -11.82
N GLY A 155 -2.00 2.25 -13.13
CA GLY A 155 -1.03 1.35 -13.75
C GLY A 155 0.39 1.53 -13.18
N LEU A 156 0.84 2.79 -13.04
CA LEU A 156 2.13 3.10 -12.44
C LEU A 156 2.23 2.67 -10.98
N ARG A 157 1.15 2.83 -10.21
CA ARG A 157 1.09 2.36 -8.82
C ARG A 157 1.32 0.85 -8.71
N GLN A 158 0.70 0.08 -9.60
CA GLN A 158 0.86 -1.36 -9.59
C GLN A 158 2.25 -1.78 -10.06
N LEU A 159 2.81 -1.08 -11.06
CA LEU A 159 4.19 -1.28 -11.48
C LEU A 159 5.18 -1.04 -10.33
N THR A 160 4.97 0.01 -9.54
CA THR A 160 5.76 0.31 -8.35
C THR A 160 5.64 -0.79 -7.29
N MET A 161 4.44 -1.30 -7.01
CA MET A 161 4.25 -2.40 -6.05
C MET A 161 4.95 -3.71 -6.47
N PHE A 162 5.14 -3.92 -7.77
CA PHE A 162 5.91 -5.04 -8.28
C PHE A 162 7.42 -4.78 -8.24
N LEU A 163 7.89 -3.70 -8.88
CA LEU A 163 9.32 -3.45 -9.06
C LEU A 163 10.01 -2.92 -7.80
N GLY A 164 9.33 -2.08 -7.02
CA GLY A 164 9.93 -1.38 -5.91
C GLY A 164 10.50 -2.29 -4.82
N PRO A 165 9.74 -3.26 -4.28
CA PRO A 165 10.27 -4.21 -3.30
C PRO A 165 11.47 -5.02 -3.80
N LEU A 166 11.48 -5.40 -5.09
CA LEU A 166 12.59 -6.12 -5.72
C LEU A 166 13.85 -5.26 -5.75
N LEU A 167 13.73 -4.02 -6.21
CA LEU A 167 14.84 -3.08 -6.29
C LEU A 167 15.37 -2.73 -4.90
N ALA A 168 14.47 -2.51 -3.93
CA ALA A 168 14.82 -2.20 -2.56
C ALA A 168 15.54 -3.38 -1.87
N GLY A 169 14.99 -4.60 -1.96
CA GLY A 169 15.61 -5.80 -1.40
C GLY A 169 16.97 -6.11 -2.03
N LEU A 170 17.09 -5.95 -3.35
CA LEU A 170 18.35 -6.13 -4.07
C LEU A 170 19.41 -5.10 -3.64
N LEU A 171 19.04 -3.83 -3.52
CA LEU A 171 19.95 -2.79 -3.07
C LEU A 171 20.46 -3.06 -1.65
N ILE A 172 19.56 -3.39 -0.72
CA ILE A 172 19.96 -3.70 0.66
C ILE A 172 20.87 -4.93 0.70
N ALA A 173 20.63 -5.94 -0.15
CA ALA A 173 21.47 -7.13 -0.20
C ALA A 173 22.87 -6.86 -0.80
N LEU A 174 22.94 -6.15 -1.93
CA LEU A 174 24.21 -5.85 -2.61
C LEU A 174 25.10 -4.93 -1.77
N PHE A 175 24.51 -3.93 -1.13
CA PHE A 175 25.27 -2.94 -0.36
C PHE A 175 25.30 -3.21 1.15
N GLY A 176 24.52 -4.19 1.64
CA GLY A 176 24.59 -4.68 3.03
C GLY A 176 25.65 -5.78 3.22
N ALA A 177 25.93 -6.58 2.18
CA ALA A 177 26.96 -7.62 2.22
C ALA A 177 28.31 -7.19 1.60
N GLY A 178 28.38 -6.01 0.95
CA GLY A 178 29.30 -5.79 -0.17
C GLY A 178 30.25 -4.58 -0.11
N VAL A 179 30.76 -4.19 1.07
CA VAL A 179 32.13 -3.62 1.18
C VAL A 179 33.00 -4.57 2.03
N SER A 180 32.89 -5.87 1.74
CA SER A 180 33.93 -6.84 2.08
C SER A 180 34.08 -7.79 0.90
N GLY A 181 34.57 -7.23 -0.21
CA GLY A 181 35.33 -8.02 -1.16
C GLY A 181 36.58 -8.52 -0.46
N ASN A 182 36.48 -9.69 0.17
CA ASN A 182 37.56 -10.67 0.17
C ASN A 182 36.98 -12.06 0.49
N ALA A 183 37.01 -12.89 -0.54
CA ALA A 183 37.16 -14.33 -0.36
C ALA A 183 38.48 -14.55 0.40
N GLY A 184 38.39 -14.83 1.71
CA GLY A 184 39.56 -15.16 2.50
C GLY A 184 39.40 -14.85 3.99
N GLY A 185 39.13 -15.91 4.76
CA GLY A 185 39.72 -16.08 6.09
C GLY A 185 39.08 -15.34 7.27
N GLY A 186 38.68 -16.14 8.26
CA GLY A 186 38.97 -15.81 9.66
C GLY A 186 37.80 -15.30 10.49
N ASN A 187 37.47 -16.08 11.51
CA ASN A 187 36.90 -15.61 12.77
C ASN A 187 37.63 -14.33 13.24
N THR A 188 37.06 -13.16 13.02
CA THR A 188 37.34 -11.97 13.84
C THR A 188 36.06 -11.13 13.94
N GLY A 189 35.69 -10.77 15.17
CA GLY A 189 34.49 -10.00 15.48
C GLY A 189 34.53 -8.57 14.94
N ALA A 190 34.25 -8.41 13.64
CA ALA A 190 34.05 -7.12 12.99
C ALA A 190 32.56 -6.70 13.03
N PRO A 191 32.27 -5.38 13.13
CA PRO A 191 31.09 -4.84 13.80
C PRO A 191 29.82 -4.80 12.93
N ALA A 192 28.68 -4.56 13.58
CA ALA A 192 27.33 -4.34 13.03
C ALA A 192 27.21 -3.22 11.95
N HIS A 193 28.31 -2.62 11.50
CA HIS A 193 28.36 -1.51 10.54
C HIS A 193 28.24 -1.94 9.07
N ALA A 194 28.52 -3.20 8.70
CA ALA A 194 28.47 -3.64 7.30
C ALA A 194 27.04 -3.62 6.70
N ASN A 195 26.03 -3.96 7.49
CA ASN A 195 24.63 -3.95 7.05
C ASN A 195 23.99 -2.54 7.03
N ALA A 196 24.61 -1.57 7.71
CA ALA A 196 24.07 -0.21 7.82
C ALA A 196 24.15 0.54 6.48
N THR A 197 25.15 0.25 5.64
CA THR A 197 25.33 0.93 4.35
C THR A 197 24.17 0.70 3.39
N GLY A 198 23.75 -0.56 3.18
CA GLY A 198 22.63 -0.88 2.29
C GLY A 198 21.29 -0.30 2.76
N ILE A 199 21.04 -0.36 4.08
CA ILE A 199 19.83 0.22 4.69
C ILE A 199 19.85 1.75 4.60
N GLY A 200 20.99 2.37 4.92
CA GLY A 200 21.18 3.82 4.85
C GLY A 200 21.03 4.37 3.43
N LEU A 201 21.57 3.66 2.44
CA LEU A 201 21.39 3.97 1.02
C LEU A 201 19.94 3.86 0.57
N ALA A 202 19.18 2.88 1.07
CA ALA A 202 17.76 2.76 0.78
C ALA A 202 16.98 4.00 1.27
N PHE A 203 17.23 4.47 2.50
CA PHE A 203 16.63 5.71 3.00
C PHE A 203 17.12 6.97 2.25
N ALA A 204 18.40 7.00 1.86
CA ALA A 204 18.96 8.12 1.09
C ALA A 204 18.33 8.22 -0.31
N LEU A 205 18.09 7.07 -0.97
CA LEU A 205 17.39 7.02 -2.25
C LEU A 205 15.93 7.46 -2.12
N ASP A 206 15.25 7.09 -1.04
CA ASP A 206 13.90 7.57 -0.79
C ASP A 206 13.88 9.09 -0.54
N ALA A 207 14.80 9.60 0.29
CA ALA A 207 14.99 11.03 0.50
C ALA A 207 15.23 11.78 -0.84
N LEU A 208 16.11 11.25 -1.70
CA LEU A 208 16.36 11.80 -3.03
C LEU A 208 15.09 11.75 -3.90
N SER A 209 14.30 10.69 -3.80
CA SER A 209 13.02 10.57 -4.49
C SER A 209 12.06 11.69 -4.10
N PHE A 210 11.99 12.04 -2.81
CA PHE A 210 11.19 13.17 -2.31
C PHE A 210 11.71 14.52 -2.80
N ALA A 211 13.03 14.73 -2.82
CA ALA A 211 13.64 15.93 -3.39
C ALA A 211 13.31 16.10 -4.87
N LEU A 212 13.47 15.03 -5.65
CA LEU A 212 13.16 15.03 -7.08
C LEU A 212 11.66 15.18 -7.35
N SER A 213 10.82 14.58 -6.51
CA SER A 213 9.37 14.75 -6.56
C SER A 213 8.93 16.17 -6.22
N ALA A 214 9.58 16.84 -5.25
CA ALA A 214 9.34 18.25 -4.94
C ALA A 214 9.79 19.15 -6.10
N TRP A 215 10.95 18.87 -6.69
CA TRP A 215 11.44 19.61 -7.86
C TRP A 215 10.50 19.48 -9.06
N THR A 216 10.09 18.27 -9.42
CA THR A 216 9.14 18.04 -10.52
C THR A 216 7.77 18.68 -10.23
N LEU A 217 7.25 18.57 -9.01
CA LEU A 217 6.00 19.22 -8.61
C LEU A 217 6.10 20.75 -8.68
N SER A 218 7.26 21.34 -8.40
CA SER A 218 7.47 22.78 -8.52
C SER A 218 7.24 23.28 -9.96
N LYS A 219 7.57 22.46 -10.97
CA LYS A 219 7.40 22.74 -12.39
C LYS A 219 5.95 22.63 -12.88
N VAL A 220 5.09 21.93 -12.14
CA VAL A 220 3.66 21.78 -12.49
C VAL A 220 2.97 23.13 -12.35
N ARG A 221 2.42 23.63 -13.46
CA ARG A 221 1.59 24.84 -13.45
C ARG A 221 0.15 24.41 -13.19
N THR A 222 -0.40 24.82 -12.05
CA THR A 222 -1.80 24.58 -11.71
C THR A 222 -2.68 25.51 -12.52
N HIS A 223 -3.65 24.96 -13.23
CA HIS A 223 -4.73 25.78 -13.77
C HIS A 223 -5.70 26.11 -12.64
N ALA A 224 -6.20 27.36 -12.60
CA ALA A 224 -7.29 27.70 -11.71
C ALA A 224 -8.46 26.79 -12.06
N SER A 225 -8.83 25.89 -11.15
CA SER A 225 -10.03 25.08 -11.32
C SER A 225 -11.22 26.03 -11.39
N ALA A 226 -11.96 26.01 -12.50
CA ALA A 226 -13.31 26.57 -12.60
C ALA A 226 -14.32 25.74 -11.78
N HIS A 227 -13.93 25.29 -10.58
CA HIS A 227 -14.83 24.64 -9.65
C HIS A 227 -15.48 25.71 -8.77
N PRO A 228 -16.82 25.66 -8.61
CA PRO A 228 -17.49 26.49 -7.62
C PRO A 228 -16.86 26.25 -6.24
N ALA A 229 -16.83 27.29 -5.41
CA ALA A 229 -16.47 27.21 -4.01
C ALA A 229 -17.04 25.93 -3.38
N ALA A 230 -16.20 25.20 -2.63
CA ALA A 230 -16.59 23.99 -1.92
C ALA A 230 -18.00 24.18 -1.30
N ALA A 231 -18.90 23.23 -1.56
CA ALA A 231 -20.20 23.20 -0.89
C ALA A 231 -19.98 23.37 0.61
N ALA A 232 -20.90 24.10 1.29
CA ALA A 232 -20.77 24.51 2.69
C ALA A 232 -20.14 23.42 3.56
N PRO A 233 -19.22 23.77 4.49
CA PRO A 233 -18.46 22.80 5.27
C PRO A 233 -19.42 21.97 6.11
N GLN A 234 -19.86 20.83 5.58
CA GLN A 234 -20.53 19.81 6.35
C GLN A 234 -19.45 19.25 7.28
N ALA A 235 -19.73 19.21 8.59
CA ALA A 235 -18.79 18.64 9.55
C ALA A 235 -18.37 17.25 9.05
N VAL A 236 -17.06 17.01 8.91
CA VAL A 236 -16.50 15.76 8.39
C VAL A 236 -17.07 14.55 9.14
N LEU A 237 -17.28 14.69 10.46
CA LEU A 237 -17.94 13.65 11.26
C LEU A 237 -19.40 13.41 10.85
N ALA A 238 -20.17 14.45 10.55
CA ALA A 238 -21.57 14.32 10.14
C ALA A 238 -21.69 13.66 8.75
N SER A 239 -20.77 13.97 7.83
CA SER A 239 -20.73 13.32 6.51
C SER A 239 -20.29 11.85 6.59
N VAL A 240 -19.36 11.51 7.49
CA VAL A 240 -18.97 10.14 7.82
C VAL A 240 -20.14 9.37 8.45
N ALA A 241 -20.83 9.95 9.44
CA ALA A 241 -21.97 9.33 10.10
C ALA A 241 -23.13 9.04 9.14
N GLN A 242 -23.43 9.98 8.22
CA GLN A 242 -24.42 9.76 7.15
C GLN A 242 -24.00 8.65 6.19
N GLY A 243 -22.70 8.56 5.85
CA GLY A 243 -22.16 7.47 5.05
C GLY A 243 -22.37 6.12 5.73
N LEU A 244 -21.93 5.99 6.99
CA LEU A 244 -22.11 4.76 7.78
C LEU A 244 -23.59 4.36 7.90
N ALA A 245 -24.49 5.32 8.15
CA ALA A 245 -25.92 5.03 8.24
C ALA A 245 -26.49 4.45 6.94
N HIS A 246 -26.03 4.92 5.78
CA HIS A 246 -26.43 4.35 4.49
C HIS A 246 -25.88 2.93 4.30
N PHE A 247 -24.58 2.70 4.56
CA PHE A 247 -23.96 1.37 4.44
C PHE A 247 -24.59 0.36 5.40
N TRP A 248 -25.01 0.80 6.59
CA TRP A 248 -25.64 -0.08 7.57
C TRP A 248 -27.05 -0.54 7.16
N ARG A 249 -27.72 0.22 6.28
CA ARG A 249 -29.06 -0.12 5.75
C ARG A 249 -29.01 -1.07 4.56
N ASP A 250 -27.96 -1.02 3.73
CA ASP A 250 -27.76 -2.00 2.65
C ASP A 250 -27.12 -3.28 3.21
N ASN A 251 -27.87 -4.38 3.16
CA ASN A 251 -27.46 -5.65 3.74
C ASN A 251 -26.17 -6.23 3.11
N GLU A 252 -25.96 -6.04 1.80
CA GLU A 252 -24.78 -6.55 1.11
C GLU A 252 -23.56 -5.68 1.43
N LEU A 253 -23.69 -4.35 1.37
CA LEU A 253 -22.61 -3.43 1.74
C LEU A 253 -22.19 -3.64 3.20
N ARG A 254 -23.15 -3.72 4.13
CA ARG A 254 -22.86 -4.01 5.54
C ARG A 254 -22.09 -5.31 5.71
N THR A 255 -22.52 -6.38 5.05
CA THR A 255 -21.89 -7.70 5.17
C THR A 255 -20.46 -7.69 4.63
N CYS A 256 -20.23 -7.14 3.44
CA CYS A 256 -18.91 -7.07 2.83
C CYS A 256 -17.95 -6.20 3.64
N PHE A 257 -18.38 -5.02 4.10
CA PHE A 257 -17.51 -4.12 4.86
C PHE A 257 -17.17 -4.67 6.25
N LEU A 258 -18.09 -5.35 6.94
CA LEU A 258 -17.79 -6.04 8.20
C LEU A 258 -16.81 -7.20 7.97
N TYR A 259 -17.00 -7.97 6.91
CA TYR A 259 -16.10 -9.06 6.53
C TYR A 259 -14.68 -8.57 6.24
N TRP A 260 -14.53 -7.52 5.41
CA TRP A 260 -13.21 -6.93 5.13
C TRP A 260 -12.59 -6.27 6.36
N SER A 261 -13.39 -5.72 7.27
CA SER A 261 -12.90 -5.20 8.56
C SER A 261 -12.28 -6.31 9.41
N ALA A 262 -12.93 -7.48 9.47
CA ALA A 262 -12.39 -8.64 10.16
C ALA A 262 -11.08 -9.12 9.51
N ILE A 263 -11.05 -9.26 8.18
CA ILE A 263 -9.81 -9.63 7.46
C ILE A 263 -8.70 -8.62 7.74
N ALA A 264 -8.98 -7.33 7.62
CA ALA A 264 -7.98 -6.28 7.84
C ALA A 264 -7.42 -6.28 9.28
N LEU A 265 -8.26 -6.59 10.27
CA LEU A 265 -7.85 -6.65 11.67
C LEU A 265 -7.04 -7.92 12.01
N PHE A 266 -7.38 -9.07 11.42
CA PHE A 266 -6.75 -10.35 11.79
C PHE A 266 -5.62 -10.79 10.86
N ILE A 267 -5.61 -10.38 9.59
CA ILE A 267 -4.72 -10.94 8.56
C ILE A 267 -3.63 -9.96 8.09
N MET A 268 -3.89 -8.65 8.10
CA MET A 268 -2.91 -7.68 7.59
C MET A 268 -1.67 -7.55 8.46
N GLY A 269 -1.80 -7.66 9.78
CA GLY A 269 -0.68 -7.63 10.73
C GLY A 269 0.30 -8.78 10.52
N PRO A 270 -0.18 -10.04 10.45
CA PRO A 270 0.65 -11.18 10.08
C PRO A 270 1.40 -10.98 8.76
N ILE A 271 0.77 -10.42 7.72
CA ILE A 271 1.47 -10.14 6.45
C ILE A 271 2.61 -9.14 6.65
N HIS A 272 2.37 -8.04 7.37
CA HIS A 272 3.37 -6.98 7.55
C HIS A 272 4.49 -7.34 8.54
N ILE A 273 4.23 -8.19 9.54
CA ILE A 273 5.23 -8.59 10.55
C ILE A 273 5.90 -9.91 10.20
N ALA A 274 5.14 -10.92 9.79
CA ALA A 274 5.66 -12.28 9.64
C ALA A 274 6.61 -12.41 8.44
N ILE A 275 6.36 -11.71 7.33
CA ILE A 275 7.22 -11.80 6.15
C ILE A 275 8.63 -11.21 6.40
N PRO A 276 8.78 -9.99 6.97
CA PRO A 276 10.09 -9.49 7.37
C PRO A 276 10.80 -10.40 8.38
N VAL A 277 10.05 -10.90 9.38
CA VAL A 277 10.59 -11.81 10.40
C VAL A 277 11.08 -13.10 9.75
N LEU A 278 10.29 -13.72 8.87
CA LEU A 278 10.64 -14.92 8.11
C LEU A 278 11.94 -14.75 7.32
N ALA A 279 12.07 -13.61 6.64
CA ALA A 279 13.26 -13.30 5.87
C ALA A 279 14.50 -13.06 6.76
N SER A 280 14.30 -12.54 7.97
CA SER A 280 15.38 -12.28 8.94
C SER A 280 15.80 -13.51 9.76
N SER A 281 14.86 -14.44 10.03
CA SER A 281 15.10 -15.60 10.89
C SER A 281 15.81 -16.75 10.18
N THR A 282 15.75 -16.80 8.85
CA THR A 282 16.36 -17.86 8.06
C THR A 282 17.66 -17.35 7.42
N PRO A 283 18.83 -17.90 7.80
CA PRO A 283 20.14 -17.37 7.40
C PRO A 283 20.37 -17.23 5.89
N GLN A 284 19.68 -18.02 5.06
CA GLN A 284 19.81 -17.98 3.60
C GLN A 284 18.88 -16.97 2.89
N LEU A 285 17.90 -16.39 3.60
CA LEU A 285 16.84 -15.58 2.96
C LEU A 285 17.22 -14.08 2.88
N GLY A 286 17.49 -13.41 4.00
CA GLY A 286 17.96 -12.02 4.01
C GLY A 286 16.97 -10.98 3.44
N ALA A 287 17.41 -9.73 3.31
CA ALA A 287 16.60 -8.64 2.74
C ALA A 287 16.20 -8.88 1.27
N ALA A 288 17.04 -9.59 0.51
CA ALA A 288 16.73 -9.99 -0.86
C ALA A 288 15.51 -10.90 -0.93
N ALA A 289 15.39 -11.88 -0.02
CA ALA A 289 14.21 -12.74 0.01
C ALA A 289 12.95 -11.97 0.39
N PHE A 290 13.04 -11.05 1.35
CA PHE A 290 11.90 -10.18 1.70
C PHE A 290 11.43 -9.39 0.47
N GLY A 291 12.34 -8.71 -0.22
CA GLY A 291 12.04 -7.99 -1.45
C GLY A 291 11.51 -8.90 -2.57
N THR A 292 12.04 -10.11 -2.70
CA THR A 292 11.61 -11.11 -3.69
C THR A 292 10.19 -11.61 -3.43
N MET A 293 9.84 -11.92 -2.18
CA MET A 293 8.50 -12.37 -1.80
C MET A 293 7.45 -11.27 -2.01
N LEU A 294 7.77 -10.03 -1.60
CA LEU A 294 6.85 -8.90 -1.79
C LEU A 294 6.74 -8.51 -3.28
N GLY A 295 7.84 -8.60 -4.02
CA GLY A 295 7.85 -8.43 -5.47
C GLY A 295 7.01 -9.49 -6.19
N ALA A 296 7.12 -10.76 -5.79
CA ALA A 296 6.29 -11.84 -6.32
C ALA A 296 4.80 -11.61 -6.04
N HIS A 297 4.45 -11.12 -4.84
CA HIS A 297 3.09 -10.68 -4.54
C HIS A 297 2.60 -9.55 -5.48
N GLY A 298 3.43 -8.53 -5.71
CA GLY A 298 3.13 -7.44 -6.63
C GLY A 298 2.95 -7.92 -8.08
N ALA A 299 3.83 -8.82 -8.56
CA ALA A 299 3.72 -9.46 -9.87
C ALA A 299 2.42 -10.25 -10.01
N GLY A 300 2.09 -11.04 -8.99
CA GLY A 300 0.84 -11.80 -8.89
C GLY A 300 -0.36 -10.87 -8.99
N THR A 301 -0.36 -9.79 -8.22
CA THR A 301 -1.44 -8.77 -8.21
C THR A 301 -1.68 -8.21 -9.61
N LEU A 302 -0.60 -7.81 -10.31
CA LEU A 302 -0.68 -7.35 -11.70
C LEU A 302 -1.29 -8.40 -12.63
N LEU A 303 -0.82 -9.64 -12.56
CA LEU A 303 -1.36 -10.74 -13.36
C LEU A 303 -2.84 -10.98 -13.06
N GLY A 304 -3.23 -10.97 -11.78
CA GLY A 304 -4.61 -11.09 -11.34
C GLY A 304 -5.53 -10.01 -11.90
N MET A 305 -5.05 -8.76 -11.96
CA MET A 305 -5.79 -7.66 -12.58
C MET A 305 -6.00 -7.87 -14.08
N VAL A 306 -4.96 -8.31 -14.80
CA VAL A 306 -5.04 -8.61 -16.23
C VAL A 306 -6.02 -9.76 -16.47
N VAL A 307 -5.90 -10.84 -15.70
CA VAL A 307 -6.80 -12.00 -15.77
C VAL A 307 -8.25 -11.57 -15.50
N SER A 308 -8.51 -10.71 -14.51
CA SER A 308 -9.86 -10.20 -14.25
C SER A 308 -10.46 -9.43 -15.43
N GLY A 309 -9.64 -8.78 -16.25
CA GLY A 309 -10.09 -8.13 -17.49
C GLY A 309 -10.31 -9.09 -18.66
N MET A 310 -9.53 -10.18 -18.73
CA MET A 310 -9.64 -11.19 -19.79
C MET A 310 -10.80 -12.17 -19.57
N VAL A 311 -11.09 -12.51 -18.31
CA VAL A 311 -12.16 -13.43 -17.92
C VAL A 311 -13.12 -12.77 -16.92
N PRO A 312 -13.81 -11.67 -17.31
CA PRO A 312 -14.66 -10.89 -16.39
C PRO A 312 -15.87 -11.68 -15.85
N ARG A 313 -16.22 -12.79 -16.50
CA ARG A 313 -17.33 -13.68 -16.12
C ARG A 313 -16.93 -14.80 -15.17
N LEU A 314 -15.65 -14.92 -14.79
CA LEU A 314 -15.22 -15.94 -13.83
C LEU A 314 -15.86 -15.65 -12.47
N ARG A 315 -16.95 -16.37 -12.18
CA ARG A 315 -17.76 -16.27 -10.98
C ARG A 315 -18.16 -17.67 -10.53
N PHE A 316 -17.97 -17.96 -9.25
CA PHE A 316 -18.56 -19.14 -8.61
C PHE A 316 -19.99 -18.78 -8.19
N GLY A 317 -20.91 -18.63 -9.14
CA GLY A 317 -22.32 -18.31 -8.88
C GLY A 317 -22.62 -16.86 -8.49
N SER A 318 -21.94 -16.32 -7.47
CA SER A 318 -22.10 -14.92 -7.02
C SER A 318 -20.74 -14.27 -6.74
N LEU A 319 -20.70 -12.93 -6.65
CA LEU A 319 -19.48 -12.22 -6.28
C LEU A 319 -19.03 -12.64 -4.88
N GLY A 320 -19.95 -12.63 -3.91
CA GLY A 320 -19.58 -12.95 -2.54
C GLY A 320 -19.14 -14.40 -2.35
N LEU A 321 -19.73 -15.35 -3.08
CA LEU A 321 -19.23 -16.74 -3.09
C LEU A 321 -17.82 -16.82 -3.69
N THR A 322 -17.56 -16.06 -4.75
CA THR A 322 -16.23 -15.98 -5.37
C THR A 322 -15.18 -15.41 -4.40
N ILE A 323 -15.52 -14.36 -3.65
CA ILE A 323 -14.66 -13.77 -2.60
C ILE A 323 -14.33 -14.85 -1.55
N LEU A 324 -15.35 -15.53 -1.01
CA LEU A 324 -15.16 -16.56 0.02
C LEU A 324 -14.26 -17.71 -0.45
N VAL A 325 -14.43 -18.17 -1.69
CA VAL A 325 -13.60 -19.24 -2.26
C VAL A 325 -12.14 -18.79 -2.38
N PHE A 326 -11.90 -17.59 -2.90
CA PHE A 326 -10.53 -17.08 -3.05
C PHE A 326 -9.88 -16.83 -1.71
N ASP A 327 -10.60 -16.27 -0.74
CA ASP A 327 -10.08 -16.04 0.61
C ASP A 327 -9.80 -17.36 1.34
N ALA A 328 -10.58 -18.42 1.12
CA ALA A 328 -10.27 -19.76 1.64
C ALA A 328 -8.99 -20.35 1.03
N ILE A 329 -8.80 -20.18 -0.28
CA ILE A 329 -7.58 -20.62 -0.97
C ILE A 329 -6.39 -19.82 -0.44
N ILE A 330 -6.50 -18.49 -0.35
CA ILE A 330 -5.47 -17.61 0.22
C ILE A 330 -5.14 -18.05 1.64
N GLY A 331 -6.13 -18.26 2.51
CA GLY A 331 -5.93 -18.72 3.89
C GLY A 331 -5.17 -20.04 3.96
N THR A 332 -5.47 -20.98 3.07
CA THR A 332 -4.77 -22.27 2.98
C THR A 332 -3.33 -22.10 2.48
N LEU A 333 -3.10 -21.22 1.49
CA LEU A 333 -1.78 -20.91 0.97
C LEU A 333 -0.89 -20.15 1.97
N PHE A 334 -1.49 -19.44 2.94
CA PHE A 334 -0.77 -18.74 3.99
C PHE A 334 -0.10 -19.68 5.01
N MET A 335 -0.73 -20.82 5.31
CA MET A 335 -0.25 -21.77 6.33
C MET A 335 1.18 -22.31 6.06
N PRO A 336 1.52 -22.78 4.84
CA PRO A 336 2.86 -23.33 4.56
C PRO A 336 3.98 -22.27 4.52
N LEU A 337 3.69 -20.96 4.55
CA LEU A 337 4.76 -19.94 4.56
C LEU A 337 5.70 -20.09 5.76
N GLY A 338 5.19 -20.56 6.90
CA GLY A 338 6.00 -20.82 8.09
C GLY A 338 6.90 -22.04 8.03
N LEU A 339 6.85 -22.80 6.93
CA LEU A 339 7.61 -24.04 6.70
C LEU A 339 8.56 -23.93 5.51
N ILE A 340 8.69 -22.75 4.90
CA ILE A 340 9.55 -22.58 3.74
C ILE A 340 11.02 -22.74 4.13
N THR A 341 11.76 -23.42 3.27
CA THR A 341 13.20 -23.61 3.38
C THR A 341 13.96 -22.85 2.28
N ALA A 342 13.27 -22.40 1.23
CA ALA A 342 13.86 -21.70 0.11
C ALA A 342 13.02 -20.50 -0.35
N VAL A 343 13.70 -19.46 -0.86
CA VAL A 343 13.08 -18.21 -1.34
C VAL A 343 11.99 -18.47 -2.38
N TRP A 344 12.23 -19.41 -3.31
CA TRP A 344 11.31 -19.70 -4.41
C TRP A 344 9.96 -20.24 -3.92
N GLN A 345 9.92 -20.94 -2.78
CA GLN A 345 8.67 -21.46 -2.21
C GLN A 345 7.80 -20.31 -1.72
N GLY A 346 8.39 -19.39 -0.96
CA GLY A 346 7.70 -18.17 -0.51
C GLY A 346 7.28 -17.31 -1.69
N ALA A 347 8.15 -17.12 -2.69
CA ALA A 347 7.83 -16.36 -3.90
C ALA A 347 6.67 -16.99 -4.69
N ALA A 348 6.66 -18.31 -4.87
CA ALA A 348 5.59 -19.02 -5.56
C ALA A 348 4.24 -18.89 -4.83
N LEU A 349 4.23 -19.07 -3.50
CA LEU A 349 3.02 -18.88 -2.69
C LEU A 349 2.52 -17.43 -2.77
N MET A 350 3.41 -16.44 -2.62
CA MET A 350 3.07 -15.02 -2.68
C MET A 350 2.60 -14.59 -4.07
N LEU A 351 3.13 -15.19 -5.14
CA LEU A 351 2.66 -14.96 -6.51
C LEU A 351 1.20 -15.39 -6.69
N VAL A 352 0.84 -16.57 -6.20
CA VAL A 352 -0.54 -17.08 -6.28
C VAL A 352 -1.48 -16.27 -5.39
N ILE A 353 -1.07 -15.96 -4.15
CA ILE A 353 -1.83 -15.08 -3.26
C ILE A 353 -2.08 -13.72 -3.92
N GLY A 354 -1.04 -13.12 -4.50
CA GLY A 354 -1.14 -11.87 -5.25
C GLY A 354 -2.09 -11.99 -6.44
N LEU A 355 -2.04 -13.07 -7.22
CA LEU A 355 -2.93 -13.29 -8.36
C LEU A 355 -4.39 -13.32 -7.95
N LEU A 356 -4.73 -14.08 -6.91
CA LEU A 356 -6.10 -14.13 -6.40
C LEU A 356 -6.53 -12.77 -5.83
N GLY A 357 -5.64 -12.11 -5.09
CA GLY A 357 -5.87 -10.77 -4.53
C GLY A 357 -6.09 -9.70 -5.59
N GLY A 358 -5.29 -9.67 -6.65
CA GLY A 358 -5.41 -8.72 -7.76
C GLY A 358 -6.70 -8.91 -8.56
N PHE A 359 -7.11 -10.16 -8.79
CA PHE A 359 -8.40 -10.46 -9.40
C PHE A 359 -9.56 -9.95 -8.51
N MET A 360 -9.53 -10.26 -7.22
CA MET A 360 -10.56 -9.81 -6.27
C MET A 360 -10.58 -8.29 -6.15
N GLN A 361 -9.43 -7.63 -6.16
CA GLN A 361 -9.33 -6.19 -6.07
C GLN A 361 -10.12 -5.49 -7.17
N VAL A 362 -9.98 -5.92 -8.43
CA VAL A 362 -10.74 -5.36 -9.55
C VAL A 362 -12.24 -5.64 -9.41
N SER A 363 -12.60 -6.87 -9.05
CA SER A 363 -13.99 -7.29 -8.88
C SER A 363 -14.70 -6.50 -7.78
N VAL A 364 -14.06 -6.36 -6.62
CA VAL A 364 -14.60 -5.64 -5.45
C VAL A 364 -14.72 -4.15 -5.73
N PHE A 365 -13.68 -3.53 -6.31
CA PHE A 365 -13.73 -2.09 -6.65
C PHE A 365 -14.87 -1.79 -7.62
N THR A 366 -15.02 -2.61 -8.65
CA THR A 366 -16.09 -2.47 -9.66
C THR A 366 -17.46 -2.64 -9.02
N TRP A 367 -17.62 -3.64 -8.14
CA TRP A 367 -18.87 -3.88 -7.43
C TRP A 367 -19.27 -2.70 -6.53
N ILE A 368 -18.33 -2.13 -5.76
CA ILE A 368 -18.60 -0.93 -4.95
C ILE A 368 -19.05 0.23 -5.85
N GLN A 369 -18.36 0.45 -6.97
CA GLN A 369 -18.68 1.53 -7.92
C GLN A 369 -20.07 1.38 -8.55
N GLN A 370 -20.55 0.15 -8.75
CA GLN A 370 -21.86 -0.12 -9.34
C GLN A 370 -22.99 -0.15 -8.30
N ARG A 371 -22.71 -0.63 -7.08
CA ARG A 371 -23.68 -0.75 -5.98
C ARG A 371 -23.96 0.59 -5.30
N VAL A 372 -22.93 1.42 -5.14
CA VAL A 372 -23.03 2.68 -4.39
C VAL A 372 -23.46 3.82 -5.32
N PRO A 373 -24.50 4.61 -4.95
CA PRO A 373 -24.90 5.78 -5.72
C PRO A 373 -23.74 6.78 -5.92
N PRO A 374 -23.63 7.46 -7.07
CA PRO A 374 -22.52 8.37 -7.37
C PRO A 374 -22.27 9.44 -6.28
N ALA A 375 -23.34 9.94 -5.65
CA ALA A 375 -23.27 10.94 -4.58
C ALA A 375 -22.61 10.41 -3.28
N LEU A 376 -22.55 9.10 -3.08
CA LEU A 376 -22.00 8.44 -1.88
C LEU A 376 -20.71 7.66 -2.17
N LEU A 377 -20.29 7.55 -3.44
CA LEU A 377 -19.13 6.76 -3.84
C LEU A 377 -17.83 7.19 -3.14
N GLY A 378 -17.59 8.50 -3.03
CA GLY A 378 -16.43 9.02 -2.30
C GLY A 378 -16.40 8.56 -0.83
N ARG A 379 -17.57 8.53 -0.17
CA ARG A 379 -17.70 8.07 1.22
C ARG A 379 -17.46 6.56 1.35
N ALA A 380 -17.95 5.77 0.39
CA ALA A 380 -17.68 4.32 0.35
C ALA A 380 -16.19 4.03 0.22
N MET A 381 -15.52 4.72 -0.70
CA MET A 381 -14.08 4.55 -0.93
C MET A 381 -13.25 5.01 0.27
N SER A 382 -13.65 6.08 0.96
CA SER A 382 -13.00 6.50 2.21
C SER A 382 -13.13 5.46 3.32
N LEU A 383 -14.31 4.87 3.50
CA LEU A 383 -14.52 3.80 4.49
C LEU A 383 -13.71 2.54 4.12
N PHE A 384 -13.67 2.20 2.84
CA PHE A 384 -12.87 1.09 2.34
C PHE A 384 -11.37 1.32 2.61
N MET A 385 -10.85 2.52 2.33
CA MET A 385 -9.47 2.88 2.65
C MET A 385 -9.20 2.86 4.15
N PHE A 386 -10.13 3.33 4.98
CA PHE A 386 -10.02 3.26 6.44
C PHE A 386 -9.89 1.82 6.95
N ILE A 387 -10.65 0.88 6.40
CA ILE A 387 -10.56 -0.55 6.76
C ILE A 387 -9.13 -1.06 6.51
N PHE A 388 -8.61 -0.90 5.30
CA PHE A 388 -7.31 -1.49 4.94
C PHE A 388 -6.11 -0.71 5.47
N MET A 389 -6.18 0.62 5.52
CA MET A 389 -5.06 1.45 5.97
C MET A 389 -5.09 1.76 7.48
N GLY A 390 -6.28 1.76 8.08
CA GLY A 390 -6.49 2.11 9.49
C GLY A 390 -6.47 0.93 10.44
N LEU A 391 -6.96 -0.25 10.02
CA LEU A 391 -6.91 -1.45 10.87
C LEU A 391 -5.61 -2.23 10.73
N ALA A 392 -4.93 -2.18 9.57
CA ALA A 392 -3.66 -2.87 9.36
C ALA A 392 -2.56 -2.54 10.40
N PRO A 393 -2.40 -1.30 10.87
CA PRO A 393 -1.41 -0.95 11.90
C PRO A 393 -1.74 -1.53 13.27
N ILE A 394 -3.03 -1.54 13.62
CA ILE A 394 -3.52 -2.15 14.86
C ILE A 394 -3.26 -3.65 14.80
N SER A 395 -3.58 -4.27 13.66
CA SER A 395 -3.25 -5.68 13.38
C SER A 395 -1.76 -5.94 13.55
N ALA A 396 -0.89 -5.13 12.95
CA ALA A 396 0.57 -5.29 13.04
C ALA A 396 1.11 -5.15 14.48
N ALA A 397 0.59 -4.21 15.27
CA ALA A 397 0.94 -4.07 16.68
C ALA A 397 0.55 -5.30 17.49
N VAL A 398 -0.68 -5.80 17.31
CA VAL A 398 -1.18 -7.00 17.98
C VAL A 398 -0.36 -8.23 17.56
N THR A 399 -0.05 -8.38 16.27
CA THR A 399 0.80 -9.46 15.77
C THR A 399 2.20 -9.43 16.38
N GLY A 400 2.83 -8.24 16.46
CA GLY A 400 4.14 -8.08 17.10
C GLY A 400 4.13 -8.52 18.57
N TRP A 401 3.06 -8.23 19.30
CA TRP A 401 2.87 -8.71 20.67
C TRP A 401 2.64 -10.22 20.75
N VAL A 402 1.74 -10.78 19.93
CA VAL A 402 1.41 -12.21 19.90
C VAL A 402 2.66 -13.06 19.58
N MET A 403 3.52 -12.58 18.68
CA MET A 403 4.79 -13.22 18.32
C MET A 403 5.81 -13.36 19.48
N LYS A 404 5.56 -12.75 20.64
CA LYS A 404 6.34 -13.05 21.86
C LYS A 404 6.01 -14.42 22.47
N SER A 405 4.84 -14.96 22.15
CA SER A 405 4.30 -16.18 22.75
C SER A 405 4.17 -17.36 21.78
N ILE A 406 4.20 -17.09 20.48
CA ILE A 406 4.04 -18.12 19.44
C ILE A 406 5.20 -18.06 18.44
N THR A 407 5.47 -19.20 17.81
CA THR A 407 6.47 -19.26 16.74
C THR A 407 5.93 -18.68 15.44
N LEU A 408 6.84 -18.36 14.52
CA LEU A 408 6.49 -17.88 13.19
C LEU A 408 5.60 -18.87 12.42
N THR A 409 5.90 -20.17 12.52
CA THR A 409 5.09 -21.24 11.91
C THR A 409 3.69 -21.28 12.50
N GLN A 410 3.56 -21.14 13.82
CA GLN A 410 2.26 -21.06 14.48
C GLN A 410 1.50 -19.80 14.06
N LEU A 411 2.17 -18.65 13.88
CA LEU A 411 1.53 -17.43 13.41
C LEU A 411 0.94 -17.60 11.99
N PHE A 412 1.71 -18.15 11.05
CA PHE A 412 1.22 -18.38 9.68
C PHE A 412 0.07 -19.39 9.66
N ALA A 413 0.19 -20.49 10.39
CA ALA A 413 -0.88 -21.48 10.52
C ALA A 413 -2.14 -20.89 11.15
N ALA A 414 -2.00 -20.12 12.24
CA ALA A 414 -3.11 -19.45 12.92
C ALA A 414 -3.77 -18.38 12.04
N SER A 415 -2.98 -17.61 11.28
CA SER A 415 -3.50 -16.56 10.39
C SER A 415 -4.29 -17.17 9.23
N GLY A 416 -3.71 -18.19 8.56
CA GLY A 416 -4.40 -18.95 7.52
C GLY A 416 -5.67 -19.63 8.04
N GLY A 417 -5.58 -20.26 9.21
CA GLY A 417 -6.73 -20.90 9.88
C GLY A 417 -7.82 -19.90 10.25
N THR A 418 -7.44 -18.73 10.78
CA THR A 418 -8.38 -17.64 11.10
C THR A 418 -9.09 -17.16 9.86
N LEU A 419 -8.39 -17.00 8.72
CA LEU A 419 -9.04 -16.59 7.47
C LEU A 419 -10.04 -17.65 6.99
N VAL A 420 -9.69 -18.94 7.05
CA VAL A 420 -10.62 -20.04 6.69
C VAL A 420 -11.82 -20.08 7.64
N VAL A 421 -11.63 -19.85 8.94
CA VAL A 421 -12.72 -19.75 9.92
C VAL A 421 -13.60 -18.54 9.63
N LEU A 422 -13.03 -17.37 9.32
CA LEU A 422 -13.80 -16.18 8.93
C LEU A 422 -14.61 -16.43 7.66
N VAL A 423 -14.05 -17.15 6.68
CA VAL A 423 -14.79 -17.59 5.49
C VAL A 423 -15.97 -18.50 5.87
N ALA A 424 -15.75 -19.50 6.73
CA ALA A 424 -16.81 -20.42 7.17
C ALA A 424 -17.92 -19.69 7.94
N LEU A 425 -17.54 -18.77 8.85
CA LEU A 425 -18.48 -17.93 9.58
C LEU A 425 -19.27 -17.03 8.64
N ALA A 426 -18.61 -16.37 7.68
CA ALA A 426 -19.28 -15.54 6.68
C ALA A 426 -20.23 -16.39 5.81
N TRP A 427 -19.84 -17.61 5.45
CA TRP A 427 -20.68 -18.53 4.68
C TRP A 427 -21.97 -18.94 5.39
N VAL A 428 -21.88 -19.22 6.70
CA VAL A 428 -22.98 -19.77 7.49
C VAL A 428 -23.85 -18.66 8.10
N LEU A 429 -23.22 -17.64 8.66
CA LEU A 429 -23.90 -16.64 9.51
C LEU A 429 -24.32 -15.38 8.77
N THR A 430 -23.88 -15.19 7.53
CA THR A 430 -24.11 -13.94 6.80
C THR A 430 -24.65 -14.20 5.38
N PRO A 431 -25.29 -13.21 4.73
CA PRO A 431 -25.74 -13.34 3.35
C PRO A 431 -24.59 -13.26 2.33
N MET A 432 -23.32 -13.31 2.75
CA MET A 432 -22.14 -13.10 1.90
C MET A 432 -22.17 -13.95 0.63
N ARG A 433 -22.50 -15.25 0.72
CA ARG A 433 -22.59 -16.14 -0.46
C ARG A 433 -23.65 -15.73 -1.49
N ARG A 434 -24.61 -14.87 -1.12
CA ARG A 434 -25.69 -14.38 -1.97
C ARG A 434 -25.45 -12.96 -2.50
N VAL A 435 -24.34 -12.32 -2.13
CA VAL A 435 -23.97 -11.00 -2.67
C VAL A 435 -23.77 -11.14 -4.18
N THR A 436 -24.73 -10.62 -4.94
CA THR A 436 -24.73 -10.70 -6.40
C THR A 436 -23.78 -9.68 -6.98
N ASP A 437 -23.42 -9.87 -8.25
CA ASP A 437 -22.91 -8.75 -9.03
C ASP A 437 -23.94 -7.62 -9.00
N ALA A 438 -23.49 -6.37 -8.96
CA ALA A 438 -24.40 -5.25 -8.97
C ALA A 438 -25.11 -5.23 -10.33
N THR A 439 -26.42 -5.48 -10.34
CA THR A 439 -27.23 -5.27 -11.56
C THR A 439 -27.17 -3.79 -11.91
N PRO A 440 -26.86 -3.41 -13.16
CA PRO A 440 -26.90 -2.02 -13.55
C PRO A 440 -28.29 -1.48 -13.23
N ALA A 441 -28.37 -0.40 -12.46
CA ALA A 441 -29.62 0.26 -12.17
C ALA A 441 -30.33 0.53 -13.50
N THR A 442 -31.48 -0.12 -13.70
CA THR A 442 -32.41 0.25 -14.77
C THR A 442 -32.71 1.73 -14.59
N ARG A 443 -32.24 2.54 -15.55
CA ARG A 443 -32.43 4.00 -15.56
C ARG A 443 -33.90 4.38 -15.52
#